data_AF-A0A239F996-F1
#
_entry.id   AF-A0A239F996-F1
#
_cell.length_a   1.000
_cell.length_b   1.000
_cell.length_c   1.000
_cell.angle_alpha   90.00
_cell.angle_beta   90.00
_cell.angle_gamma   90.00
#
_symmetry.space_group_name_H-M   'P 1'
#
loop_
_entity.id
_entity.type
_entity.pdbx_description
1 polymer ?
#
loop_
_entity_poly.entity_id
_entity_poly.type
_entity_poly.pdbx_seq_one_letter_code
_entity_poly.pdbx_strand_id
1 'polypeptide(L)'
;MSNWSYFNFVELPEEVKQAYKIRSKNRLDCISYFSPDETLRGYTFFVNFKGMLYMNKSQPRSFVNADIKRQTDLALINSVKGNSYNISSIYIDIPDRIDIGYGWPSNKKMLGSKGEKPNPLFAFKNDLYIFIMNQERSQIELIVIPEMRHLWLSFYQRFLNDDFCIELDELRERATALFSYSNR
;
A
#
# COMPACT_ATOMS: atom_id res chain seq x y z
N MET A 1 5.32 12.91 -18.41
CA MET A 1 5.65 11.81 -17.47
C MET A 1 4.67 11.86 -16.32
N SER A 2 4.10 10.71 -15.95
CA SER A 2 3.17 10.59 -14.83
C SER A 2 3.86 10.94 -13.51
N ASN A 3 3.15 11.60 -12.61
CA ASN A 3 3.63 11.98 -11.27
C ASN A 3 3.31 10.89 -10.22
N TRP A 4 3.17 9.64 -10.68
CA TRP A 4 2.74 8.53 -9.84
C TRP A 4 3.88 8.00 -9.00
N SER A 5 3.56 7.44 -7.83
CA SER A 5 4.52 6.69 -7.03
C SER A 5 4.20 5.21 -7.10
N TYR A 6 5.23 4.40 -6.90
CA TYR A 6 5.21 2.95 -7.01
C TYR A 6 5.89 2.34 -5.79
N PHE A 7 5.29 1.30 -5.22
CA PHE A 7 5.87 0.53 -4.13
C PHE A 7 5.58 -0.95 -4.34
N ASN A 8 6.61 -1.80 -4.29
CA ASN A 8 6.47 -3.25 -4.41
C ASN A 8 6.64 -3.91 -3.06
N PHE A 9 5.54 -4.43 -2.50
CA PHE A 9 5.51 -5.13 -1.24
C PHE A 9 5.47 -6.63 -1.45
N VAL A 10 6.37 -7.37 -0.81
CA VAL A 10 6.45 -8.83 -0.91
C VAL A 10 6.49 -9.48 0.45
N GLU A 11 5.93 -10.67 0.54
CA GLU A 11 6.17 -11.59 1.64
C GLU A 11 7.58 -12.16 1.50
N LEU A 12 8.43 -11.89 2.50
CA LEU A 12 9.81 -12.35 2.48
C LEU A 12 9.89 -13.87 2.67
N PRO A 13 10.87 -14.56 2.06
CA PRO A 13 11.16 -15.96 2.36
C PRO A 13 11.45 -16.18 3.85
N GLU A 14 11.14 -17.39 4.36
CA GLU A 14 11.31 -17.70 5.78
C GLU A 14 12.77 -17.58 6.24
N GLU A 15 13.75 -17.93 5.41
CA GLU A 15 15.17 -17.73 5.73
C GLU A 15 15.52 -16.24 5.99
N VAL A 16 14.98 -15.33 5.16
CA VAL A 16 15.18 -13.89 5.31
C VAL A 16 14.45 -13.39 6.55
N LYS A 17 13.21 -13.83 6.78
CA LYS A 17 12.46 -13.48 7.99
C LYS A 17 13.24 -13.90 9.24
N GLN A 18 13.82 -15.10 9.26
CA GLN A 18 14.64 -15.60 10.37
C GLN A 18 15.90 -14.76 10.58
N ALA A 19 16.68 -14.51 9.52
CA ALA A 19 17.91 -13.72 9.58
C ALA A 19 17.68 -12.30 10.12
N TYR A 20 16.54 -11.69 9.78
CA TYR A 20 16.16 -10.34 10.22
C TYR A 20 15.27 -10.31 11.48
N LYS A 21 15.01 -11.47 12.10
CA LYS A 21 14.18 -11.65 13.30
C LYS A 21 12.75 -11.14 13.13
N ILE A 22 12.20 -11.29 11.92
CA ILE A 22 10.83 -10.95 11.57
C ILE A 22 9.92 -12.13 11.95
N ARG A 23 8.99 -11.90 12.89
CA ARG A 23 8.09 -12.95 13.41
C ARG A 23 6.66 -12.88 12.83
N SER A 24 6.31 -11.77 12.18
CA SER A 24 4.95 -11.57 11.67
C SER A 24 4.74 -12.38 10.40
N LYS A 25 3.75 -13.28 10.41
CA LYS A 25 3.35 -14.07 9.25
C LYS A 25 2.61 -13.24 8.20
N ASN A 26 1.99 -12.15 8.63
CA ASN A 26 1.15 -11.31 7.76
C ASN A 26 1.92 -10.13 7.17
N ARG A 27 3.24 -10.04 7.38
CA ARG A 27 4.05 -8.90 6.98
C ARG A 27 4.47 -9.01 5.52
N LEU A 28 4.29 -7.91 4.79
CA LEU A 28 4.83 -7.65 3.48
C LEU A 28 5.85 -6.51 3.60
N ASP A 29 7.04 -6.69 3.06
CA ASP A 29 8.11 -5.70 3.06
C ASP A 29 8.24 -5.02 1.70
N CYS A 30 8.41 -3.70 1.70
CA CYS A 30 8.71 -2.95 0.49
C CYS A 30 10.14 -3.26 0.06
N ILE A 31 10.29 -3.94 -1.07
CA ILE A 31 11.61 -4.30 -1.61
C ILE A 31 12.10 -3.28 -2.64
N SER A 32 11.19 -2.67 -3.40
CA SER A 32 11.51 -1.63 -4.37
C SER A 32 10.43 -0.56 -4.40
N TYR A 33 10.82 0.65 -4.79
CA TYR A 33 9.91 1.76 -4.91
C TYR A 33 10.40 2.76 -5.97
N PHE A 34 9.47 3.53 -6.50
CA PHE A 34 9.76 4.78 -7.19
C PHE A 34 8.85 5.87 -6.62
N SER A 35 9.42 7.03 -6.34
CA SER A 35 8.63 8.19 -5.93
C SER A 35 9.22 9.44 -6.58
N PRO A 36 8.37 10.32 -7.17
CA PRO A 36 8.84 11.58 -7.72
C PRO A 36 9.19 12.60 -6.63
N ASP A 37 8.77 12.37 -5.38
CA ASP A 37 9.15 13.18 -4.22
C ASP A 37 9.95 12.40 -3.18
N GLU A 38 10.88 13.08 -2.52
CA GLU A 38 11.77 12.51 -1.49
C GLU A 38 11.02 12.08 -0.22
N THR A 39 9.82 12.61 0.03
CA THR A 39 9.03 12.25 1.22
C THR A 39 8.32 10.91 1.07
N LEU A 40 8.42 10.29 -0.11
CA LEU A 40 7.72 9.09 -0.51
C LEU A 40 6.21 9.25 -0.33
N ARG A 41 5.63 10.41 -0.66
CA ARG A 41 4.20 10.69 -0.38
C ARG A 41 3.80 10.44 1.07
N GLY A 42 4.66 10.83 2.00
CA GLY A 42 4.48 10.64 3.44
C GLY A 42 4.83 9.24 3.96
N TYR A 43 5.26 8.30 3.09
CA TYR A 43 5.62 6.95 3.51
C TYR A 43 6.93 6.88 4.30
N THR A 44 7.80 7.89 4.19
CA THR A 44 9.02 8.03 5.01
C THR A 44 8.75 7.92 6.52
N PHE A 45 7.57 8.37 6.99
CA PHE A 45 7.17 8.24 8.39
C PHE A 45 7.08 6.77 8.87
N PHE A 46 6.78 5.85 7.97
CA PHE A 46 6.57 4.42 8.27
C PHE A 46 7.84 3.57 8.08
N VAL A 47 8.93 4.18 7.63
CA VAL A 47 10.25 3.54 7.55
C VAL A 47 10.79 3.39 8.98
N ASN A 48 11.11 2.16 9.37
CA ASN A 48 11.62 1.90 10.70
C ASN A 48 13.11 2.30 10.82
N PHE A 49 13.68 2.20 12.03
CA PHE A 49 15.09 2.53 12.28
C PHE A 49 16.10 1.66 11.52
N LYS A 50 15.68 0.53 10.97
CA LYS A 50 16.50 -0.34 10.12
C LYS A 50 16.43 0.05 8.64
N GLY A 51 15.63 1.05 8.27
CA GLY A 51 15.41 1.44 6.87
C GLY A 51 14.33 0.60 6.16
N MET A 52 13.57 -0.22 6.88
CA MET A 52 12.52 -1.05 6.26
C MET A 52 11.16 -0.34 6.30
N LEU A 53 10.48 -0.30 5.15
CA LEU A 53 9.05 -0.03 5.07
C LEU A 53 8.32 -1.37 4.93
N TYR A 54 7.29 -1.60 5.73
CA TYR A 54 6.49 -2.81 5.66
C TYR A 54 5.02 -2.55 5.96
N MET A 55 4.16 -3.48 5.59
CA MET A 55 2.75 -3.49 5.95
C MET A 55 2.38 -4.86 6.49
N ASN A 56 1.44 -4.93 7.42
CA ASN A 56 0.82 -6.19 7.80
C ASN A 56 -0.56 -6.27 7.17
N LYS A 57 -0.86 -7.45 6.63
CA LYS A 57 -2.19 -7.89 6.23
C LYS A 57 -3.06 -8.02 7.48
N SER A 58 -4.17 -7.30 7.53
CA SER A 58 -5.18 -7.43 8.58
C SER A 58 -6.54 -7.69 7.96
N GLN A 59 -7.31 -8.59 8.55
CA GLN A 59 -8.74 -8.65 8.28
C GLN A 59 -9.38 -7.32 8.69
N PRO A 60 -10.39 -6.82 7.96
CA PRO A 60 -11.16 -5.67 8.38
C PRO A 60 -11.84 -5.96 9.73
N ARG A 61 -11.64 -5.09 10.73
CA ARG A 61 -12.13 -5.33 12.11
C ARG A 61 -13.64 -5.17 12.28
N SER A 62 -14.34 -4.72 11.26
CA SER A 62 -15.78 -4.67 11.21
C SER A 62 -16.16 -4.64 9.75
N PHE A 63 -17.18 -5.42 9.38
CA PHE A 63 -18.00 -5.13 8.21
C PHE A 63 -18.40 -3.66 8.35
N VAL A 64 -17.68 -2.77 7.68
CA VAL A 64 -18.16 -1.41 7.52
C VAL A 64 -19.46 -1.61 6.75
N ASN A 65 -20.59 -1.16 7.30
CA ASN A 65 -21.88 -1.07 6.61
C ASN A 65 -21.78 -0.10 5.41
N ALA A 66 -20.77 -0.25 4.57
CA ALA A 66 -20.64 0.35 3.28
C ALA A 66 -21.25 -0.67 2.34
N ASP A 67 -22.38 -0.31 1.75
CA ASP A 67 -22.97 -0.85 0.52
C ASP A 67 -22.67 -2.33 0.23
N ILE A 68 -23.67 -3.21 0.23
CA ILE A 68 -23.54 -4.68 0.00
C ILE A 68 -22.65 -5.05 -1.21
N LYS A 69 -22.41 -4.11 -2.13
CA LYS A 69 -21.52 -4.18 -3.29
C LYS A 69 -20.02 -3.94 -3.04
N ARG A 70 -19.59 -3.37 -1.91
CA ARG A 70 -18.19 -3.03 -1.61
C ARG A 70 -17.64 -3.95 -0.52
N GLN A 71 -17.22 -5.14 -0.92
CA GLN A 71 -16.52 -6.05 -0.02
C GLN A 71 -15.08 -5.57 0.15
N THR A 72 -14.69 -5.26 1.39
CA THR A 72 -13.29 -5.01 1.73
C THR A 72 -12.68 -6.33 2.14
N ASP A 73 -11.74 -6.85 1.38
CA ASP A 73 -11.11 -8.13 1.70
C ASP A 73 -9.93 -8.01 2.65
N LEU A 74 -9.27 -6.84 2.64
CA LEU A 74 -7.99 -6.68 3.31
C LEU A 74 -7.75 -5.22 3.71
N ALA A 75 -7.18 -5.02 4.90
CA ALA A 75 -6.60 -3.76 5.31
C ALA A 75 -5.08 -3.89 5.45
N LEU A 76 -4.36 -2.88 4.97
CA LEU A 76 -2.92 -2.75 5.12
C LEU A 76 -2.62 -1.83 6.31
N ILE A 77 -1.91 -2.38 7.29
CA ILE A 77 -1.57 -1.66 8.52
C ILE A 77 -0.05 -1.61 8.73
N ASN A 78 0.47 -0.46 9.17
CA ASN A 78 1.86 -0.36 9.63
C ASN A 78 1.88 -0.06 11.14
N SER A 79 2.92 -0.51 11.84
CA SER A 79 3.10 -0.20 13.26
C SER A 79 4.35 0.65 13.49
N VAL A 80 4.17 1.91 13.90
CA VAL A 80 5.29 2.83 14.24
C VAL A 80 5.24 3.17 15.73
N LYS A 81 6.37 3.00 16.43
CA LYS A 81 6.52 3.30 17.87
C LYS A 81 5.40 2.70 18.73
N GLY A 82 5.04 1.44 18.47
CA GLY A 82 3.99 0.71 19.20
C GLY A 82 2.54 1.07 18.84
N ASN A 83 2.32 1.96 17.87
CA ASN A 83 0.97 2.34 17.42
C ASN A 83 0.68 1.71 16.07
N SER A 84 -0.51 1.13 15.90
CA SER A 84 -0.98 0.60 14.62
C SER A 84 -1.68 1.69 13.81
N TYR A 85 -1.32 1.81 12.55
CA TYR A 85 -1.82 2.78 11.60
C TYR A 85 -2.47 2.05 10.42
N ASN A 86 -3.71 2.40 10.11
CA ASN A 86 -4.33 1.97 8.86
C ASN A 86 -3.78 2.84 7.73
N ILE A 87 -3.05 2.21 6.81
CA ILE A 87 -2.56 2.86 5.60
C ILE A 87 -3.72 2.97 4.64
N SER A 88 -4.34 1.84 4.30
CA SER A 88 -5.51 1.79 3.45
C SER A 88 -6.28 0.48 3.63
N SER A 89 -7.55 0.52 3.25
CA SER A 89 -8.34 -0.67 2.93
C SER A 89 -8.26 -0.93 1.43
N ILE A 90 -8.24 -2.20 1.03
CA ILE A 90 -8.30 -2.61 -0.38
C ILE A 90 -9.74 -3.01 -0.71
N TYR A 91 -10.34 -2.26 -1.62
CA TYR A 91 -11.67 -2.53 -2.18
C TYR A 91 -11.52 -3.25 -3.51
N ILE A 92 -12.36 -4.26 -3.72
CA ILE A 92 -12.45 -5.03 -4.97
C ILE A 92 -13.94 -5.09 -5.33
N ASP A 93 -14.30 -4.50 -6.46
CA ASP A 93 -15.70 -4.39 -6.90
C ASP A 93 -16.07 -5.46 -7.94
N ILE A 94 -15.08 -6.13 -8.55
CA ILE A 94 -15.28 -7.20 -9.54
C ILE A 94 -14.86 -8.55 -8.94
N PRO A 95 -15.80 -9.44 -8.58
CA PRO A 95 -15.50 -10.71 -7.91
C PRO A 95 -14.53 -11.62 -8.68
N ASP A 96 -14.56 -11.57 -10.01
CA ASP A 96 -13.70 -12.41 -10.87
C ASP A 96 -12.33 -11.76 -11.19
N ARG A 97 -12.10 -10.52 -10.73
CA ARG A 97 -10.84 -9.76 -10.93
C ARG A 97 -10.29 -9.29 -9.59
N ILE A 98 -9.90 -10.26 -8.77
CA ILE A 98 -9.33 -10.04 -7.43
C ILE A 98 -7.85 -9.61 -7.46
N ASP A 99 -7.25 -9.56 -8.64
CA ASP A 99 -5.88 -9.13 -8.92
C ASP A 99 -5.73 -7.61 -8.87
N ILE A 100 -6.81 -6.85 -9.07
CA ILE A 100 -6.81 -5.39 -9.00
C ILE A 100 -7.76 -4.90 -7.90
N GLY A 101 -7.23 -4.10 -6.99
CA GLY A 101 -8.00 -3.39 -5.98
C GLY A 101 -7.74 -1.89 -6.01
N TYR A 102 -8.55 -1.14 -5.28
CA TYR A 102 -8.36 0.30 -5.11
C TYR A 102 -8.55 0.72 -3.66
N GLY A 103 -8.08 1.91 -3.32
CA GLY A 103 -8.23 2.48 -1.99
C GLY A 103 -7.72 3.92 -1.94
N TRP A 104 -7.50 4.39 -0.71
CA TRP A 104 -6.98 5.72 -0.43
C TRP A 104 -6.41 5.75 0.99
N PRO A 105 -5.53 6.71 1.30
CA PRO A 105 -5.07 6.90 2.65
C PRO A 105 -6.19 7.35 3.59
N SER A 106 -6.03 7.07 4.88
CA SER A 106 -6.95 7.52 5.91
C SER A 106 -7.16 9.05 5.88
N ASN A 107 -8.42 9.48 5.78
CA ASN A 107 -8.79 10.90 5.79
C ASN A 107 -8.85 11.51 7.21
N LYS A 108 -8.53 10.74 8.25
CA LYS A 108 -8.50 11.25 9.62
C LYS A 108 -7.31 12.18 9.79
N LYS A 109 -7.55 13.42 10.23
CA LYS A 109 -6.47 14.40 10.48
C LYS A 109 -5.57 13.99 11.64
N MET A 110 -6.16 13.33 12.64
CA MET A 110 -5.48 12.86 13.83
C MET A 110 -5.67 11.35 14.00
N LEU A 111 -4.68 10.71 14.62
CA LEU A 111 -4.56 9.29 14.91
C LEU A 111 -4.49 9.09 16.43
N GLY A 112 -4.78 7.88 16.89
CA GLY A 112 -4.94 7.56 18.31
C GLY A 112 -6.40 7.57 18.75
N SER A 113 -6.71 6.88 19.85
CA SER A 113 -8.08 6.79 20.39
C SER A 113 -8.59 8.13 20.92
N LYS A 114 -7.69 9.08 21.21
CA LYS A 114 -8.02 10.44 21.66
C LYS A 114 -7.66 11.51 20.61
N GLY A 115 -7.24 11.11 19.40
CA GLY A 115 -6.91 12.03 18.32
C GLY A 115 -5.67 12.89 18.61
N GLU A 116 -4.67 12.33 19.28
CA GLU A 116 -3.53 13.06 19.80
C GLU A 116 -2.32 13.15 18.86
N LYS A 117 -2.27 12.36 17.78
CA LYS A 117 -1.13 12.34 16.83
C LYS A 117 -1.52 12.81 15.44
N PRO A 118 -0.80 13.74 14.80
CA PRO A 118 -1.05 14.09 13.41
C PRO A 118 -0.94 12.86 12.49
N ASN A 119 -1.86 12.73 11.53
CA ASN A 119 -1.77 11.69 10.52
C ASN A 119 -0.80 12.10 9.42
N PRO A 120 0.33 11.38 9.23
CA PRO A 120 1.32 11.71 8.20
C PRO A 120 0.75 11.61 6.78
N LEU A 121 -0.31 10.80 6.58
CA LEU A 121 -0.95 10.62 5.28
C LEU A 121 -2.09 11.61 5.03
N PHE A 122 -2.45 12.47 6.00
CA PHE A 122 -3.60 13.38 5.84
C PHE A 122 -3.39 14.41 4.73
N ALA A 123 -2.14 14.83 4.49
CA ALA A 123 -1.81 15.71 3.37
C ALA A 123 -2.13 15.07 2.00
N PHE A 124 -2.17 13.73 1.95
CA PHE A 124 -2.35 12.93 0.74
C PHE A 124 -3.74 12.26 0.69
N LYS A 125 -4.71 12.69 1.51
CA LYS A 125 -6.05 12.06 1.65
C LYS A 125 -6.89 11.99 0.36
N ASN A 126 -6.49 12.75 -0.66
CA ASN A 126 -7.10 12.82 -1.97
C ASN A 126 -6.37 11.98 -3.03
N ASP A 127 -5.27 11.34 -2.66
CA ASP A 127 -4.56 10.41 -3.54
C ASP A 127 -5.38 9.15 -3.73
N LEU A 128 -5.34 8.62 -4.95
CA LEU A 128 -5.92 7.33 -5.30
C LEU A 128 -4.83 6.26 -5.17
N TYR A 129 -5.17 5.17 -4.48
CA TYR A 129 -4.33 3.97 -4.43
C TYR A 129 -4.92 2.92 -5.37
N ILE A 130 -4.09 2.35 -6.23
CA ILE A 130 -4.39 1.15 -7.00
C ILE A 130 -3.45 0.04 -6.52
N PHE A 131 -4.01 -1.13 -6.27
CA PHE A 131 -3.29 -2.31 -5.80
C PHE A 131 -3.32 -3.35 -6.91
N ILE A 132 -2.15 -3.80 -7.34
CA ILE A 132 -1.99 -4.96 -8.24
C ILE A 132 -1.44 -6.10 -7.38
N MET A 133 -2.13 -7.24 -7.36
CA MET A 133 -1.92 -8.30 -6.39
C MET A 133 -1.90 -9.65 -7.07
N ASN A 134 -1.07 -10.56 -6.56
CA ASN A 134 -1.22 -11.97 -6.90
C ASN A 134 -2.34 -12.62 -6.08
N GLN A 135 -2.79 -13.80 -6.51
CA GLN A 135 -3.91 -14.53 -5.92
C GLN A 135 -3.74 -14.78 -4.41
N GLU A 136 -2.52 -15.06 -3.97
CA GLU A 136 -2.17 -15.36 -2.57
C GLU A 136 -2.00 -14.09 -1.72
N ARG A 137 -1.95 -12.91 -2.36
CA ARG A 137 -1.59 -11.63 -1.74
C ARG A 137 -0.27 -11.71 -0.98
N SER A 138 0.67 -12.49 -1.52
CA SER A 138 2.07 -12.55 -1.10
C SER A 138 2.89 -11.48 -1.80
N GLN A 139 2.38 -10.88 -2.89
CA GLN A 139 2.93 -9.69 -3.52
C GLN A 139 1.82 -8.66 -3.78
N ILE A 140 2.10 -7.40 -3.48
CA ILE A 140 1.22 -6.26 -3.72
C ILE A 140 2.07 -5.10 -4.28
N GLU A 141 1.79 -4.71 -5.52
CA GLU A 141 2.25 -3.45 -6.08
C GLU A 141 1.24 -2.36 -5.73
N LEU A 142 1.70 -1.28 -5.11
CA LEU A 142 0.90 -0.11 -4.78
C LEU A 142 1.28 1.04 -5.72
N ILE A 143 0.30 1.48 -6.50
CA ILE A 143 0.40 2.69 -7.33
C ILE A 143 -0.33 3.82 -6.61
N VAL A 144 0.38 4.93 -6.37
CA VAL A 144 -0.18 6.15 -5.78
C VAL A 144 -0.34 7.19 -6.88
N ILE A 145 -1.59 7.56 -7.15
CA ILE A 145 -1.97 8.53 -8.18
C ILE A 145 -2.43 9.83 -7.49
N PRO A 146 -1.63 10.91 -7.55
CA PRO A 146 -1.87 12.11 -6.74
C PRO A 146 -3.18 12.83 -7.04
N GLU A 147 -3.94 13.20 -6.01
CA GLU A 147 -5.19 13.97 -6.08
C GLU A 147 -6.31 13.35 -6.97
N MET A 148 -6.18 12.08 -7.39
CA MET A 148 -7.11 11.43 -8.31
C MET A 148 -8.20 10.58 -7.64
N ARG A 149 -8.37 10.65 -6.31
CA ARG A 149 -9.39 9.86 -5.60
C ARG A 149 -10.81 10.04 -6.17
N HIS A 150 -11.15 11.22 -6.66
CA HIS A 150 -12.47 11.50 -7.25
C HIS A 150 -12.71 10.78 -8.58
N LEU A 151 -11.65 10.32 -9.26
CA LEU A 151 -11.69 9.57 -10.52
C LEU A 151 -11.44 8.06 -10.34
N TRP A 152 -11.52 7.55 -9.10
CA TRP A 152 -11.17 6.16 -8.77
C TRP A 152 -11.79 5.13 -9.71
N LEU A 153 -13.07 5.27 -10.07
CA LEU A 153 -13.77 4.30 -10.91
C LEU A 153 -13.20 4.25 -12.33
N SER A 154 -12.90 5.43 -12.92
CA SER A 154 -12.32 5.51 -14.26
C SER A 154 -10.93 4.89 -14.28
N PHE A 155 -10.08 5.21 -13.31
CA PHE A 155 -8.77 4.58 -13.19
C PHE A 155 -8.88 3.08 -12.99
N TYR A 156 -9.71 2.63 -12.03
CA TYR A 156 -9.90 1.22 -11.73
C TYR A 156 -10.32 0.42 -12.97
N GLN A 157 -11.29 0.91 -13.75
CA GLN A 157 -11.71 0.27 -15.01
C GLN A 157 -10.59 0.21 -16.05
N ARG A 158 -9.81 1.29 -16.18
CA ARG A 158 -8.67 1.33 -17.11
C ARG A 158 -7.55 0.37 -16.71
N PHE A 159 -7.30 0.22 -15.41
CA PHE A 159 -6.37 -0.80 -14.90
C PHE A 159 -6.87 -2.22 -15.18
N LEU A 160 -8.17 -2.47 -15.04
CA LEU A 160 -8.76 -3.77 -15.36
C LEU A 160 -8.66 -4.13 -16.86
N ASN A 161 -8.62 -3.12 -17.73
CA ASN A 161 -8.49 -3.25 -19.18
C ASN A 161 -7.04 -3.19 -19.67
N ASP A 162 -6.05 -3.14 -18.77
CA ASP A 162 -4.63 -3.05 -19.11
C ASP A 162 -4.25 -1.76 -19.90
N ASP A 163 -5.01 -0.67 -19.76
CA ASP A 163 -4.80 0.60 -20.48
C ASP A 163 -3.55 1.39 -20.02
N PHE A 164 -2.81 0.90 -19.02
CA PHE A 164 -1.66 1.56 -18.40
C PHE A 164 -0.39 0.70 -18.39
N CYS A 165 -0.28 -0.32 -19.25
CA CYS A 165 0.88 -1.21 -19.28
C CYS A 165 2.21 -0.45 -19.42
N ILE A 166 2.26 0.53 -20.34
CA ILE A 166 3.48 1.31 -20.61
C ILE A 166 3.87 2.11 -19.35
N GLU A 167 2.93 2.83 -18.75
CA GLU A 167 3.18 3.60 -17.53
C GLU A 167 3.60 2.72 -16.35
N LEU A 168 3.05 1.50 -16.25
CA LEU A 168 3.44 0.54 -15.21
C LEU A 168 4.85 0.00 -15.41
N ASP A 169 5.21 -0.33 -16.64
CA ASP A 169 6.55 -0.82 -16.96
C ASP A 169 7.59 0.28 -16.69
N GLU A 170 7.31 1.53 -17.08
CA GLU A 170 8.16 2.68 -16.73
C GLU A 170 8.33 2.86 -15.22
N LEU A 171 7.27 2.70 -14.42
CA LEU A 171 7.34 2.80 -12.96
C LEU A 171 8.19 1.68 -12.35
N ARG A 172 8.03 0.44 -12.85
CA ARG A 172 8.78 -0.73 -12.42
C ARG A 172 10.27 -0.61 -12.77
N GLU A 173 10.59 -0.17 -13.99
CA GLU A 173 11.97 0.05 -14.44
C GLU A 173 12.70 1.11 -13.63
N ARG A 174 11.99 2.15 -13.21
CA ARG A 174 12.55 3.23 -12.37
C ARG A 174 12.62 2.89 -10.89
N ALA A 175 11.99 1.79 -10.47
CA ALA A 175 11.96 1.41 -9.08
C ALA A 175 13.36 1.00 -8.59
N THR A 176 13.80 1.60 -7.49
CA THR A 176 15.06 1.27 -6.84
C THR A 176 14.80 0.50 -5.55
N ALA A 177 15.80 -0.25 -5.09
CA ALA A 177 15.68 -0.99 -3.84
C ALA A 177 15.52 -0.02 -2.65
N LEU A 178 14.47 -0.22 -1.84
CA LEU A 178 14.32 0.54 -0.59
C LEU A 178 15.27 0.01 0.49
N PHE A 179 15.34 -1.31 0.61
CA PHE A 179 16.14 -2.01 1.59
C PHE A 179 16.71 -3.30 0.99
N SER A 180 18.01 -3.54 1.16
CA SER A 180 18.66 -4.75 0.67
C SER A 180 18.59 -5.87 1.72
N TYR A 181 17.84 -6.92 1.39
CA TYR A 181 17.76 -8.15 2.19
C TYR A 181 18.88 -9.16 1.85
N SER A 182 19.69 -8.90 0.83
CA SER A 182 20.69 -9.80 0.26
C SER A 182 22.07 -9.78 0.96
N ASN A 183 22.29 -8.86 1.91
CA ASN A 183 23.61 -8.54 2.45
C ASN A 183 23.80 -9.00 3.92
N ARG A 184 23.54 -10.28 4.23
CA ARG A 184 23.98 -10.90 5.49
C ARG A 184 24.37 -12.36 5.34
#